data_AF-A0A914VRW5-F1
#
_entry.id   AF-A0A914VRW5-F1
#
_cell.length_a   1.000
_cell.length_b   1.000
_cell.length_c   1.000
_cell.angle_alpha   90.00
_cell.angle_beta   90.00
_cell.angle_gamma   90.00
#
_symmetry.space_group_name_H-M   'P 1'
#
loop_
_entity.id
_entity.type
_entity.pdbx_description
1 polymer ?
#
loop_
_entity_poly.entity_id
_entity_poly.type
_entity_poly.pdbx_seq_one_letter_code
_entity_poly.pdbx_strand_id
1 'polypeptide(L)'
;MTTDLIFECGDILKNKRNAPLALRFIDDIIASGFLLFSTGNRQIFSLIKGSDPKTLPPDQFNAMEAVLLRVVDLVDTFASHTNPRAKRKWTPQNLGMAAVALARFKQTARAWQLFNKLMPAQSSFATTTDTMEMEAAARAEVEDFGFAERADIEEMFDLALQTNDFVNACNAIEIFARYNNSSMNWMLAKVKSKLALSPPQLRIIENFIRLRDTK
;
A
#
# COMPACT_ATOMS: atom_id res chain seq x y z
N MET A 1 15.38 20.17 11.37
CA MET A 1 15.36 21.40 10.56
C MET A 1 14.95 21.14 9.11
N THR A 2 15.72 20.42 8.29
CA THR A 2 15.32 20.17 6.87
C THR A 2 14.12 19.23 6.74
N THR A 3 14.00 18.22 7.59
CA THR A 3 12.86 17.29 7.60
C THR A 3 11.54 18.00 7.91
N ASP A 4 11.55 18.99 8.81
CA ASP A 4 10.36 19.71 9.28
C ASP A 4 9.76 20.57 8.15
N LEU A 5 10.62 21.22 7.36
CA LEU A 5 10.20 22.01 6.20
C LEU A 5 9.54 21.14 5.10
N ILE A 6 10.01 19.91 4.89
CA ILE A 6 9.41 18.98 3.92
C ILE A 6 7.98 18.61 4.36
N PHE A 7 7.76 18.40 5.67
CA PHE A 7 6.42 18.14 6.21
C PHE A 7 5.50 19.37 6.06
N GLU A 8 5.96 20.55 6.47
CA GLU A 8 5.18 21.79 6.38
C GLU A 8 4.78 22.12 4.94
N CYS A 9 5.73 22.07 4.00
CA CYS A 9 5.46 22.29 2.58
C CYS A 9 4.51 21.24 2.01
N GLY A 10 4.72 19.96 2.35
CA GLY A 10 3.84 18.86 1.92
C GLY A 10 2.41 19.06 2.39
N ASP A 11 2.20 19.42 3.65
CA ASP A 11 0.85 19.60 4.22
C ASP A 11 0.14 20.84 3.64
N ILE A 12 0.86 21.93 3.39
CA ILE A 12 0.33 23.09 2.68
C ILE A 12 -0.11 22.70 1.26
N LEU A 13 0.68 21.92 0.54
CA LEU A 13 0.39 21.52 -0.83
C LEU A 13 -0.80 20.56 -0.94
N LYS A 14 -0.98 19.64 0.03
CA LYS A 14 -2.18 18.78 0.12
C LYS A 14 -3.46 19.60 0.18
N ASN A 15 -3.45 20.68 0.97
CA ASN A 15 -4.62 21.56 1.14
C ASN A 15 -4.89 22.42 -0.10
N LYS A 16 -3.85 22.80 -0.85
CA LYS A 16 -3.98 23.67 -2.03
C LYS A 16 -4.40 22.92 -3.31
N ARG A 17 -4.30 21.57 -3.34
CA ARG A 17 -4.66 20.72 -4.50
C ARG A 17 -4.07 21.19 -5.84
N ASN A 18 -2.84 21.70 -5.82
CA ASN A 18 -2.15 22.20 -7.01
C ASN A 18 -1.16 21.13 -7.50
N ALA A 19 -1.57 20.32 -8.48
CA ALA A 19 -0.77 19.21 -8.99
C ALA A 19 0.58 19.65 -9.61
N PRO A 20 0.68 20.73 -10.40
CA PRO A 20 1.99 21.22 -10.87
C PRO A 20 2.98 21.52 -9.75
N LEU A 21 2.53 22.17 -8.66
CA LEU A 21 3.39 22.44 -7.51
C LEU A 21 3.74 21.16 -6.73
N ALA A 22 2.80 20.21 -6.63
CA ALA A 22 3.07 18.91 -6.02
C ALA A 22 4.13 18.13 -6.81
N LEU A 23 4.04 18.11 -8.16
CA LEU A 23 5.02 17.47 -9.03
C LEU A 23 6.41 18.09 -8.87
N ARG A 24 6.50 19.43 -8.88
CA ARG A 24 7.76 20.15 -8.63
C ARG A 24 8.37 19.75 -7.28
N PHE A 25 7.56 19.73 -6.23
CA PHE A 25 8.01 19.37 -4.90
C PHE A 25 8.47 17.91 -4.80
N ILE A 26 7.80 16.99 -5.50
CA ILE A 26 8.23 15.59 -5.59
C ILE A 26 9.59 15.50 -6.30
N ASP A 27 9.79 16.22 -7.41
CA ASP A 27 11.08 16.27 -8.10
C ASP A 27 12.19 16.83 -7.19
N ASP A 28 11.91 17.84 -6.37
CA ASP A 28 12.86 18.38 -5.39
C ASP A 28 13.22 17.33 -4.30
N ILE A 29 12.25 16.55 -3.82
CA ILE A 29 12.50 15.44 -2.87
C ILE A 29 13.38 14.36 -3.52
N ILE A 30 13.15 14.04 -4.79
CA ILE A 30 13.94 13.05 -5.53
C ILE A 30 15.36 13.57 -5.75
N ALA A 31 15.51 14.80 -6.24
CA ALA A 31 16.80 15.43 -6.53
C ALA A 31 17.67 15.62 -5.28
N SER A 32 17.05 15.88 -4.13
CA SER A 32 17.74 16.00 -2.85
C SER A 32 18.11 14.66 -2.20
N GLY A 33 17.75 13.53 -2.82
CA GLY A 33 18.00 12.18 -2.30
C GLY A 33 17.11 11.79 -1.11
N PHE A 34 16.15 12.65 -0.73
CA PHE A 34 15.23 12.39 0.39
C PHE A 34 14.25 11.24 0.12
N LEU A 35 14.08 10.85 -1.15
CA LEU A 35 13.34 9.67 -1.57
C LEU A 35 13.78 8.40 -0.83
N LEU A 36 15.06 8.27 -0.49
CA LEU A 36 15.58 7.06 0.16
C LEU A 36 15.25 6.98 1.66
N PHE A 37 14.63 8.02 2.21
CA PHE A 37 14.19 8.07 3.59
C PHE A 37 12.68 7.83 3.67
N SER A 38 12.24 7.12 4.70
CA SER A 38 10.82 6.83 4.94
C SER A 38 9.96 8.09 4.91
N THR A 39 10.50 9.21 5.42
CA THR A 39 9.88 10.53 5.40
C THR A 39 9.59 11.06 3.99
N GLY A 40 10.58 10.99 3.08
CA GLY A 40 10.42 11.49 1.70
C GLY A 40 9.37 10.68 0.97
N ASN A 41 9.46 9.34 1.07
CA ASN A 41 8.46 8.42 0.53
C ASN A 41 7.05 8.73 1.04
N ARG A 42 6.90 8.88 2.35
CA ARG A 42 5.62 9.20 2.97
C ARG A 42 5.02 10.48 2.40
N GLN A 43 5.82 11.53 2.22
CA GLN A 43 5.32 12.80 1.68
C GLN A 43 4.92 12.71 0.23
N ILE A 44 5.73 12.05 -0.61
CA ILE A 44 5.41 11.81 -2.01
C ILE A 44 4.09 11.04 -2.12
N PHE A 45 3.97 9.89 -1.47
CA PHE A 45 2.74 9.08 -1.53
C PHE A 45 1.54 9.80 -0.92
N SER A 46 1.73 10.61 0.13
CA SER A 46 0.65 11.40 0.71
C SER A 46 0.12 12.47 -0.25
N LEU A 47 1.02 13.16 -0.96
CA LEU A 47 0.66 14.16 -1.97
C LEU A 47 -0.05 13.55 -3.17
N ILE A 48 0.48 12.44 -3.68
CA ILE A 48 -0.09 11.73 -4.83
C ILE A 48 -1.46 11.14 -4.44
N LYS A 49 -1.55 10.42 -3.31
CA LYS A 49 -2.81 9.89 -2.79
C LYS A 49 -3.83 11.01 -2.53
N GLY A 50 -3.40 12.14 -1.98
CA GLY A 50 -4.25 13.30 -1.70
C GLY A 50 -4.77 14.02 -2.95
N SER A 51 -4.14 13.80 -4.11
CA SER A 51 -4.63 14.29 -5.39
C SER A 51 -5.80 13.42 -5.86
N ASP A 52 -6.95 14.01 -6.16
CA ASP A 52 -8.09 13.26 -6.70
C ASP A 52 -7.92 13.12 -8.22
N PRO A 53 -7.61 11.92 -8.75
CA PRO A 53 -7.32 11.76 -10.17
C PRO A 53 -8.53 12.02 -11.06
N LYS A 54 -9.75 11.99 -10.53
CA LYS A 54 -10.98 12.33 -11.28
C LYS A 54 -11.08 13.82 -11.59
N THR A 55 -10.38 14.65 -10.83
CA THR A 55 -10.39 16.12 -10.95
C THR A 55 -9.18 16.66 -11.71
N LEU A 56 -8.17 15.83 -11.96
CA LEU A 56 -6.96 16.25 -12.65
C LEU A 56 -7.20 16.35 -14.16
N PRO A 57 -6.72 17.42 -14.82
CA PRO A 57 -6.60 17.46 -16.27
C PRO A 57 -5.76 16.28 -16.79
N PRO A 58 -6.03 15.76 -17.99
CA PRO A 58 -5.35 14.58 -18.54
C PRO A 58 -3.81 14.65 -18.47
N ASP A 59 -3.22 15.79 -18.81
CA ASP A 59 -1.75 15.97 -18.77
C ASP A 59 -1.19 15.86 -17.35
N GLN A 60 -1.92 16.39 -16.36
CA GLN A 60 -1.53 16.33 -14.95
C GLN A 60 -1.75 14.94 -14.37
N PHE A 61 -2.81 14.25 -14.78
CA PHE A 61 -3.05 12.85 -14.45
C PHE A 61 -1.87 11.98 -14.92
N ASN A 62 -1.52 12.09 -16.21
CA ASN A 62 -0.45 11.30 -16.81
C ASN A 62 0.92 11.62 -16.18
N ALA A 63 1.20 12.89 -15.90
CA ALA A 63 2.44 13.29 -15.23
C ALA A 63 2.53 12.73 -13.81
N MET A 64 1.44 12.77 -13.03
CA MET A 64 1.40 12.25 -11.68
C MET A 64 1.51 10.72 -11.65
N GLU A 65 0.83 10.04 -12.57
CA GLU A 65 0.95 8.59 -12.77
C GLU A 65 2.39 8.18 -13.10
N ALA A 66 3.03 8.87 -14.05
CA ALA A 66 4.40 8.59 -14.45
C ALA A 66 5.39 8.78 -13.29
N VAL A 67 5.22 9.84 -12.51
CA VAL A 67 6.05 10.10 -11.31
C VAL A 67 5.81 9.03 -10.23
N LEU A 68 4.55 8.64 -10.00
CA LEU A 68 4.21 7.58 -9.05
C LEU A 68 4.90 6.26 -9.40
N LEU A 69 4.77 5.82 -10.66
CA LEU A 69 5.41 4.59 -11.13
C LEU A 69 6.92 4.66 -10.99
N ARG A 70 7.53 5.76 -11.43
CA ARG A 70 8.98 5.99 -11.29
C ARG A 70 9.45 5.90 -9.83
N VAL A 71 8.71 6.51 -8.91
CA VAL A 71 9.03 6.49 -7.47
C VAL A 71 8.90 5.08 -6.90
N VAL A 72 7.82 4.36 -7.20
CA VAL A 72 7.63 2.97 -6.73
C VAL A 72 8.75 2.07 -7.23
N ASP A 73 9.08 2.14 -8.51
CA ASP A 73 10.12 1.31 -9.12
C ASP A 73 11.51 1.62 -8.55
N LEU A 74 11.81 2.90 -8.31
CA LEU A 74 13.05 3.29 -7.62
C LEU A 74 13.11 2.68 -6.22
N VAL A 75 12.07 2.84 -5.41
CA VAL A 75 12.06 2.32 -4.03
C VAL A 75 12.14 0.79 -4.01
N ASP A 76 11.43 0.08 -4.90
CA ASP A 76 11.55 -1.37 -5.07
C ASP A 76 12.98 -1.79 -5.46
N THR A 77 13.63 -1.05 -6.36
CA THR A 77 15.02 -1.31 -6.76
C THR A 77 15.97 -1.14 -5.58
N PHE A 78 15.81 -0.09 -4.77
CA PHE A 78 16.63 0.13 -3.58
C PHE A 78 16.40 -0.94 -2.51
N ALA A 79 15.14 -1.34 -2.29
CA ALA A 79 14.78 -2.36 -1.31
C ALA A 79 15.39 -3.73 -1.66
N SER A 80 15.52 -4.04 -2.96
CA SER A 80 16.08 -5.31 -3.46
C SER A 80 17.61 -5.34 -3.57
N HIS A 81 18.28 -4.21 -3.88
CA HIS A 81 19.70 -4.20 -4.26
C HIS A 81 20.69 -3.76 -3.17
N THR A 82 20.25 -3.22 -2.04
CA THR A 82 21.19 -2.66 -1.05
C THR A 82 21.78 -3.74 -0.11
N ASN A 83 23.10 -3.65 0.10
CA ASN A 83 23.90 -4.44 1.04
C ASN A 83 23.15 -4.62 2.39
N PRO A 84 23.15 -5.79 3.06
CA PRO A 84 22.38 -6.06 4.29
C PRO A 84 22.47 -5.01 5.41
N ARG A 85 23.50 -4.15 5.44
CA ARG A 85 23.63 -3.03 6.39
C ARG A 85 22.95 -1.72 5.96
N ALA A 86 22.55 -1.59 4.69
CA ALA A 86 21.98 -0.40 4.08
C ALA A 86 20.61 -0.63 3.45
N LYS A 87 19.96 -1.79 3.69
CA LYS A 87 18.63 -2.14 3.19
C LYS A 87 17.60 -1.10 3.64
N ARG A 88 17.28 -0.16 2.75
CA ARG A 88 16.14 0.75 2.89
C ARG A 88 14.92 -0.03 2.49
N LYS A 89 14.28 -0.63 3.50
CA LYS A 89 13.07 -1.42 3.31
C LYS A 89 11.84 -0.51 3.22
N TRP A 90 10.80 -1.03 2.61
CA TRP A 90 9.47 -0.46 2.66
C TRP A 90 8.94 -0.46 4.10
N THR A 91 8.37 0.64 4.56
CA THR A 91 7.56 0.61 5.78
C THR A 91 6.15 0.12 5.44
N PRO A 92 5.44 -0.56 6.36
CA PRO A 92 4.05 -0.99 6.13
C PRO A 92 3.12 0.17 5.75
N GLN A 93 3.34 1.35 6.36
CA GLN A 93 2.61 2.57 6.03
C GLN A 93 2.83 3.02 4.59
N ASN A 94 4.09 3.09 4.15
CA ASN A 94 4.42 3.54 2.80
C ASN A 94 3.90 2.59 1.72
N LEU A 95 3.89 1.28 1.98
CA LEU A 95 3.28 0.29 1.08
C LEU A 95 1.77 0.50 0.93
N GLY A 96 1.06 0.68 2.04
CA GLY A 96 -0.38 0.96 2.02
C GLY A 96 -0.70 2.20 1.20
N MET A 97 -0.01 3.31 1.48
CA MET A 97 -0.21 4.57 0.77
C MET A 97 0.13 4.48 -0.72
N ALA A 98 1.23 3.83 -1.07
CA ALA A 98 1.66 3.66 -2.46
C ALA A 98 0.70 2.74 -3.23
N ALA A 99 0.22 1.66 -2.62
CA ALA A 99 -0.77 0.77 -3.23
C ALA A 99 -2.08 1.52 -3.52
N VAL A 100 -2.59 2.29 -2.56
CA VAL A 100 -3.79 3.11 -2.77
C VAL A 100 -3.57 4.16 -3.86
N ALA A 101 -2.43 4.85 -3.85
CA ALA A 101 -2.09 5.80 -4.91
C ALA A 101 -2.13 5.12 -6.28
N LEU A 102 -1.50 3.95 -6.44
CA LEU A 102 -1.50 3.19 -7.69
C LEU A 102 -2.92 2.81 -8.12
N ALA A 103 -3.74 2.32 -7.18
CA ALA A 103 -5.13 1.96 -7.46
C ALA A 103 -5.95 3.16 -7.97
N ARG A 104 -5.79 4.34 -7.37
CA ARG A 104 -6.47 5.58 -7.78
C ARG A 104 -6.07 6.01 -9.19
N PHE A 105 -4.81 5.80 -9.58
CA PHE A 105 -4.30 6.02 -10.93
C PHE A 105 -4.53 4.83 -11.88
N LYS A 106 -5.46 3.93 -11.56
CA LYS A 106 -5.85 2.77 -12.39
C LYS A 106 -4.75 1.72 -12.61
N GLN A 107 -3.67 1.77 -11.83
CA GLN A 107 -2.59 0.79 -11.82
C GLN A 107 -2.91 -0.40 -10.90
N THR A 108 -4.09 -1.00 -11.06
CA THR A 108 -4.68 -1.99 -10.12
C THR A 108 -3.80 -3.21 -9.90
N ALA A 109 -3.21 -3.78 -10.97
CA ALA A 109 -2.35 -4.95 -10.85
C ALA A 109 -1.08 -4.65 -10.03
N ARG A 110 -0.44 -3.50 -10.29
CA ARG A 110 0.74 -3.04 -9.56
C ARG A 110 0.41 -2.68 -8.11
N ALA A 111 -0.76 -2.09 -7.88
CA ALA A 111 -1.26 -1.79 -6.54
C ALA A 111 -1.36 -3.06 -5.68
N TRP A 112 -1.99 -4.12 -6.20
CA TRP A 112 -2.09 -5.40 -5.48
C TRP A 112 -0.76 -6.11 -5.32
N GLN A 113 0.12 -6.06 -6.34
CA GLN A 113 1.47 -6.59 -6.23
C GLN A 113 2.23 -5.97 -5.04
N LEU A 114 2.13 -4.64 -4.89
CA LEU A 114 2.78 -3.91 -3.81
C LEU A 114 2.09 -4.17 -2.46
N PHE A 115 0.75 -4.13 -2.42
CA PHE A 115 -0.03 -4.33 -1.21
C PHE A 115 0.16 -5.73 -0.63
N ASN A 116 0.24 -6.76 -1.48
CA ASN A 116 0.45 -8.14 -1.05
C ASN A 116 1.82 -8.38 -0.39
N LYS A 117 2.79 -7.46 -0.53
CA LYS A 117 4.04 -7.50 0.25
C LYS A 117 3.80 -7.35 1.77
N LEU A 118 2.63 -6.85 2.18
CA LEU A 118 2.22 -6.75 3.59
C LEU A 118 1.75 -8.07 4.20
N MET A 119 1.44 -9.07 3.37
CA MET A 119 1.00 -10.39 3.84
C MET A 119 2.11 -11.10 4.62
N PRO A 120 1.78 -11.88 5.68
CA PRO A 120 2.75 -12.78 6.26
C PRO A 120 3.16 -13.81 5.21
N ALA A 121 4.44 -14.15 5.07
CA ALA A 121 4.76 -15.24 4.14
C ALA A 121 4.15 -16.55 4.65
N GLN A 122 3.69 -17.39 3.71
CA GLN A 122 2.91 -18.57 3.99
C GLN A 122 3.82 -19.66 4.58
N SER A 123 4.09 -19.61 5.88
CA SER A 123 4.96 -20.57 6.55
C SER A 123 4.33 -21.96 6.78
N SER A 124 3.44 -22.44 5.90
CA SER A 124 2.90 -23.81 6.05
C SER A 124 2.51 -24.53 4.76
N PHE A 125 2.63 -23.92 3.57
CA PHE A 125 2.26 -24.58 2.30
C PHE A 125 3.24 -24.39 1.13
N ALA A 126 4.38 -23.72 1.34
CA ALA A 126 5.45 -23.70 0.35
C ALA A 126 6.08 -25.10 0.25
N THR A 127 5.61 -25.91 -0.70
CA THR A 127 6.01 -27.32 -0.89
C THR A 127 7.27 -27.50 -1.72
N THR A 128 7.93 -26.41 -2.14
CA THR A 128 9.16 -26.46 -2.94
C THR A 128 10.18 -25.42 -2.49
N THR A 129 11.47 -25.79 -2.50
CA THR A 129 12.60 -24.95 -2.07
C THR A 129 12.63 -23.58 -2.78
N ASP A 130 12.25 -23.54 -4.07
CA ASP A 130 12.19 -22.31 -4.88
C ASP A 130 11.11 -21.31 -4.38
N THR A 131 9.97 -21.82 -3.87
CA THR A 131 8.92 -20.95 -3.32
C THR A 131 9.30 -20.37 -1.96
N MET A 132 10.06 -21.11 -1.15
CA MET A 132 10.55 -20.63 0.15
C MET A 132 11.60 -19.52 0.00
N GLU A 133 12.49 -19.60 -1.00
CA GLU A 133 13.51 -18.58 -1.25
C GLU A 133 12.91 -17.27 -1.79
N MET A 134 11.92 -17.34 -2.69
CA MET A 134 11.19 -16.16 -3.16
C MET A 134 10.40 -15.47 -2.04
N GLU A 135 9.77 -16.24 -1.14
CA GLU A 135 9.05 -15.70 0.01
C GLU A 135 9.98 -15.03 1.04
N ALA A 136 11.18 -15.60 1.25
CA ALA A 136 12.21 -14.99 2.10
C ALA A 136 12.79 -13.71 1.49
N ALA A 137 12.94 -13.65 0.16
CA ALA A 137 13.38 -12.46 -0.57
C ALA A 137 12.36 -11.31 -0.46
N ALA A 138 11.06 -11.59 -0.62
CA ALA A 138 10.01 -10.58 -0.45
C ALA A 138 9.95 -10.00 0.98
N ARG A 139 10.26 -10.82 2.01
CA ARG A 139 10.40 -10.37 3.41
C ARG A 139 11.62 -9.47 3.65
N ALA A 140 12.68 -9.60 2.84
CA ALA A 140 13.86 -8.76 2.97
C ALA A 140 13.59 -7.30 2.57
N GLU A 141 12.47 -7.03 1.87
CA GLU A 141 12.12 -5.73 1.30
C GLU A 141 11.21 -4.89 2.21
N VAL A 142 10.61 -5.45 3.27
CA VAL A 142 9.67 -4.75 4.18
C VAL A 142 10.19 -4.69 5.61
N GLU A 143 10.06 -3.55 6.27
CA GLU A 143 10.39 -3.36 7.69
C GLU A 143 9.49 -4.20 8.58
N ASP A 144 10.08 -4.82 9.62
CA ASP A 144 9.35 -5.69 10.55
C ASP A 144 8.48 -4.89 11.54
N PHE A 145 8.67 -3.58 11.61
CA PHE A 145 7.97 -2.66 12.51
C PHE A 145 7.15 -1.62 11.73
N GLY A 146 6.17 -1.01 12.40
CA GLY A 146 5.25 -0.05 11.82
C GLY A 146 3.87 -0.65 11.52
N PHE A 147 2.95 0.21 11.05
CA PHE A 147 1.56 -0.15 10.82
C PHE A 147 1.10 0.40 9.47
N ALA A 148 0.42 -0.43 8.69
CA ALA A 148 -0.33 0.06 7.53
C ALA A 148 -1.58 0.80 8.04
N GLU A 149 -1.86 1.99 7.49
CA GLU A 149 -3.00 2.78 7.96
C GLU A 149 -4.31 2.05 7.66
N ARG A 150 -5.21 2.04 8.65
CA ARG A 150 -6.55 1.49 8.52
C ARG A 150 -7.26 1.99 7.25
N ALA A 151 -7.20 3.28 6.99
CA ALA A 151 -7.85 3.90 5.83
C ALA A 151 -7.31 3.36 4.49
N ASP A 152 -6.02 3.05 4.40
CA ASP A 152 -5.44 2.49 3.17
C ASP A 152 -5.93 1.06 2.92
N ILE A 153 -5.97 0.24 3.97
CA ILE A 153 -6.45 -1.13 3.90
C ILE A 153 -7.94 -1.17 3.55
N GLU A 154 -8.74 -0.28 4.15
CA GLU A 154 -10.17 -0.14 3.85
C GLU A 154 -10.42 0.21 2.38
N GLU A 155 -9.62 1.11 1.81
CA GLU A 155 -9.75 1.53 0.43
C GLU A 155 -9.38 0.39 -0.54
N MET A 156 -8.29 -0.34 -0.28
CA MET A 156 -7.92 -1.52 -1.06
C MET A 156 -8.97 -2.64 -0.92
N PHE A 157 -9.53 -2.83 0.26
CA PHE A 157 -10.63 -3.78 0.48
C PHE A 157 -11.88 -3.39 -0.34
N ASP A 158 -12.28 -2.12 -0.30
CA ASP A 158 -13.43 -1.65 -1.08
C ASP A 158 -13.19 -1.79 -2.59
N LEU A 159 -11.95 -1.63 -3.07
CA LEU A 159 -11.57 -1.92 -4.46
C LEU A 159 -11.80 -3.39 -4.81
N ALA A 160 -11.37 -4.33 -3.97
CA ALA A 160 -11.58 -5.76 -4.21
C ALA A 160 -13.08 -6.11 -4.26
N LEU A 161 -13.90 -5.50 -3.40
CA LEU A 161 -15.35 -5.67 -3.43
C LEU A 161 -15.98 -5.13 -4.73
N GLN A 162 -15.51 -3.98 -5.21
CA GLN A 162 -16.00 -3.39 -6.47
C GLN A 162 -15.67 -4.26 -7.69
N THR A 163 -14.52 -4.93 -7.68
CA THR A 163 -14.10 -5.84 -8.76
C THR A 163 -14.60 -7.27 -8.57
N ASN A 164 -15.41 -7.54 -7.54
CA ASN A 164 -15.87 -8.87 -7.14
C ASN A 164 -14.71 -9.88 -6.98
N ASP A 165 -13.57 -9.42 -6.46
CA ASP A 165 -12.37 -10.22 -6.30
C ASP A 165 -12.27 -10.77 -4.87
N PHE A 166 -12.68 -12.03 -4.71
CA PHE A 166 -12.65 -12.73 -3.44
C PHE A 166 -11.24 -12.85 -2.85
N VAL A 167 -10.22 -13.12 -3.68
CA VAL A 167 -8.87 -13.39 -3.21
C VAL A 167 -8.27 -12.11 -2.64
N ASN A 168 -8.38 -11.01 -3.37
CA ASN A 168 -7.89 -9.72 -2.91
C ASN A 168 -8.68 -9.18 -1.70
N ALA A 169 -9.97 -9.49 -1.59
CA ALA A 169 -10.75 -9.19 -0.40
C ALA A 169 -10.23 -9.96 0.84
N CYS A 170 -9.92 -11.25 0.68
CA CYS A 170 -9.29 -12.05 1.75
C CYS A 170 -7.91 -11.52 2.14
N ASN A 171 -7.07 -11.15 1.17
CA ASN A 171 -5.76 -10.57 1.45
C ASN A 171 -5.88 -9.27 2.27
N ALA A 172 -6.84 -8.40 1.91
CA ALA A 172 -7.07 -7.17 2.66
C ALA A 172 -7.58 -7.43 4.10
N ILE A 173 -8.44 -8.43 4.31
CA ILE A 173 -8.88 -8.86 5.65
C ILE A 173 -7.69 -9.39 6.47
N GLU A 174 -6.81 -10.20 5.87
CA GLU A 174 -5.64 -10.74 6.55
C GLU A 174 -4.63 -9.64 6.92
N ILE A 175 -4.35 -8.71 6.01
CA ILE A 175 -3.52 -7.53 6.27
C ILE A 175 -4.15 -6.68 7.38
N PHE A 176 -5.47 -6.47 7.36
CA PHE A 176 -6.17 -5.75 8.41
C PHE A 176 -5.94 -6.40 9.78
N ALA A 177 -6.18 -7.71 9.88
CA ALA A 177 -6.01 -8.48 11.12
C ALA A 177 -4.58 -8.45 11.66
N ARG A 178 -3.58 -8.28 10.79
CA ARG A 178 -2.16 -8.18 11.17
C ARG A 178 -1.80 -6.84 11.79
N TYR A 179 -2.27 -5.74 11.19
CA TYR A 179 -1.83 -4.39 11.58
C TYR A 179 -2.84 -3.61 12.42
N ASN A 180 -4.07 -4.10 12.56
CA ASN A 180 -5.14 -3.42 13.28
C ASN A 180 -5.81 -4.36 14.29
N ASN A 181 -6.02 -3.86 15.51
CA ASN A 181 -6.72 -4.59 16.58
C ASN A 181 -8.22 -4.24 16.66
N SER A 182 -8.78 -3.59 15.63
CA SER A 182 -10.20 -3.24 15.60
C SER A 182 -11.05 -4.44 15.17
N SER A 183 -12.31 -4.50 15.61
CA SER A 183 -13.25 -5.52 15.13
C SER A 183 -13.39 -5.47 13.60
N MET A 184 -13.43 -6.66 12.99
CA MET A 184 -13.58 -6.85 11.54
C MET A 184 -15.02 -7.23 11.13
N ASN A 185 -15.98 -7.21 12.06
CA ASN A 185 -17.38 -7.52 11.76
C ASN A 185 -17.97 -6.67 10.62
N TRP A 186 -17.52 -5.42 10.47
CA TRP A 186 -17.93 -4.55 9.37
C TRP A 186 -17.39 -5.04 8.01
N MET A 187 -16.19 -5.64 7.96
CA MET A 187 -15.65 -6.26 6.74
C MET A 187 -16.48 -7.48 6.36
N LEU A 188 -16.84 -8.31 7.34
CA LEU A 188 -17.71 -9.47 7.12
C LEU A 188 -19.06 -9.07 6.53
N ALA A 189 -19.69 -8.03 7.09
CA ALA A 189 -20.96 -7.51 6.59
C ALA A 189 -20.83 -7.03 5.13
N LYS A 190 -19.75 -6.29 4.81
CA LYS A 190 -19.48 -5.82 3.43
C LYS A 190 -19.27 -7.00 2.47
N VAL A 191 -18.47 -8.00 2.83
CA VAL A 191 -18.25 -9.22 2.03
C VAL A 191 -19.57 -9.91 1.73
N LYS A 192 -20.39 -10.18 2.76
CA LYS A 192 -21.70 -10.84 2.62
C LYS A 192 -22.63 -10.09 1.65
N SER A 193 -22.57 -8.76 1.67
CA SER A 193 -23.45 -7.93 0.86
C SER A 193 -22.99 -7.73 -0.58
N LYS A 194 -21.68 -7.74 -0.84
CA LYS A 194 -21.11 -7.34 -2.14
C LYS A 194 -20.50 -8.47 -2.95
N LEU A 195 -20.00 -9.53 -2.30
CA LEU A 195 -19.38 -10.66 -2.99
C LEU A 195 -20.36 -11.81 -3.14
N ALA A 196 -20.42 -12.38 -4.35
CA ALA A 196 -21.14 -13.61 -4.61
C ALA A 196 -20.33 -14.80 -4.07
N LEU A 197 -20.50 -15.12 -2.78
CA LEU A 197 -19.77 -16.19 -2.11
C LEU A 197 -20.49 -17.53 -2.18
N SER A 198 -19.72 -18.59 -2.40
CA SER A 198 -20.18 -19.95 -2.11
C SER A 198 -20.28 -20.17 -0.59
N PRO A 199 -21.15 -21.09 -0.12
CA PRO A 199 -21.26 -21.41 1.31
C PRO A 199 -19.94 -21.83 1.99
N PRO A 200 -19.01 -22.55 1.34
CA PRO A 200 -17.68 -22.79 1.89
C PRO A 200 -16.85 -21.52 2.08
N GLN A 201 -16.80 -20.63 1.08
CA GLN A 201 -16.05 -19.37 1.16
C GLN A 201 -16.55 -18.48 2.30
N LEU A 202 -17.87 -18.39 2.46
CA LEU A 202 -18.49 -17.63 3.54
C LEU A 202 -18.08 -18.17 4.91
N ARG A 203 -18.17 -19.49 5.11
CA ARG A 203 -17.77 -20.15 6.38
C ARG A 203 -16.30 -19.91 6.73
N ILE A 204 -15.42 -19.92 5.72
CA ILE A 204 -13.98 -19.67 5.92
C ILE A 204 -13.77 -18.24 6.46
N ILE A 205 -14.35 -17.23 5.82
CA ILE A 205 -14.19 -15.83 6.25
C ILE A 205 -14.82 -15.59 7.62
N GLU A 206 -16.03 -16.11 7.86
CA GLU A 206 -16.70 -16.00 9.17
C GLU A 206 -15.87 -16.57 10.30
N ASN A 207 -15.33 -17.78 10.10
CA ASN A 207 -14.49 -18.42 11.10
C ASN A 207 -13.17 -17.66 11.31
N PHE A 208 -12.54 -17.19 10.24
CA PHE A 208 -11.31 -16.39 10.33
C PHE A 208 -11.53 -15.12 11.16
N ILE A 209 -12.57 -14.34 10.82
CA ILE A 209 -12.89 -13.10 11.52
C ILE A 209 -13.23 -13.39 12.99
N ARG A 210 -14.05 -14.40 13.26
CA ARG A 210 -14.41 -14.79 14.62
C ARG A 210 -13.20 -15.16 15.48
N LEU A 211 -12.20 -15.86 14.92
CA LEU A 211 -10.98 -16.25 15.63
C LEU A 211 -10.05 -15.06 15.92
N ARG A 212 -10.15 -13.97 15.15
CA ARG A 212 -9.30 -12.79 15.27
C ARG A 212 -9.95 -11.66 16.07
N ASP A 213 -11.29 -11.59 16.08
CA ASP A 213 -12.07 -10.62 16.86
C ASP A 213 -12.19 -10.99 18.35
N THR A 214 -11.66 -12.14 18.81
CA THR A 214 -11.69 -12.59 20.22
C THR A 214 -10.54 -12.07 21.09
N LYS A 215 -10.03 -10.85 20.83
CA LYS A 215 -9.01 -10.21 21.68
C LYS A 215 -9.60 -9.10 22.53
#